data_AF-A0AAC9Z0B1-F1
#
_entry.id   AF-A0AAC9Z0B1-F1
#
_cell.length_a   1.000
_cell.length_b   1.000
_cell.length_c   1.000
_cell.angle_alpha   90.00
_cell.angle_beta   90.00
_cell.angle_gamma   90.00
#
_symmetry.space_group_name_H-M   'P 1'
#
loop_
_entity.id
_entity.type
_entity.pdbx_description
1 polymer ?
#
loop_
_entity_poly.entity_id
_entity_poly.type
_entity_poly.pdbx_seq_one_letter_code
_entity_poly.pdbx_strand_id
1 'polypeptide(L)'
;MRKMDFNKIVEEDVVLSRRDEGNFNLSLKNEVGNIQLHVKNMKEISIYKWHSHFSESTQIYGNASVPSVRFYALNQSNSGVQMKMKKIDLTMKQGMFNVLFIDMEEEGHDLFRENDHTVFSGFFVSSDRFLHLANTYPEVFESILNQYQRDKNLEVL
;
A
#
# COMPACT_ATOMS: atom_id res chain seq x y z
N MET A 1 20.78 1.16 8.43
CA MET A 1 19.40 1.11 7.93
C MET A 1 18.85 -0.27 8.22
N ARG A 2 17.81 -0.36 9.06
CA ARG A 2 17.24 -1.62 9.50
C ARG A 2 16.17 -2.09 8.51
N LYS A 3 16.17 -3.40 8.23
CA LYS A 3 15.20 -4.04 7.35
C LYS A 3 14.10 -4.68 8.20
N MET A 4 12.85 -4.37 7.89
CA MET A 4 11.68 -5.04 8.47
C MET A 4 10.89 -5.73 7.34
N ASP A 5 10.55 -7.00 7.53
CA ASP A 5 9.71 -7.74 6.59
C ASP A 5 8.25 -7.61 7.03
N PHE A 6 7.45 -6.91 6.25
CA PHE A 6 6.04 -6.70 6.56
C PHE A 6 5.23 -7.97 6.44
N ASN A 7 5.53 -8.84 5.47
CA ASN A 7 4.76 -10.06 5.26
C ASN A 7 4.90 -10.98 6.46
N LYS A 8 6.11 -11.13 7.00
CA LYS A 8 6.35 -11.90 8.22
C LYS A 8 5.60 -11.32 9.43
N ILE A 9 5.63 -9.99 9.58
CA ILE A 9 4.96 -9.31 10.70
C ILE A 9 3.43 -9.45 10.59
N VAL A 10 2.89 -9.29 9.38
CA VAL A 10 1.46 -9.48 9.11
C VAL A 10 1.08 -10.94 9.29
N GLU A 11 1.84 -11.92 8.82
CA GLU A 11 1.49 -13.34 8.96
C GLU A 11 1.51 -13.81 10.42
N GLU A 12 2.56 -13.47 11.19
CA GLU A 12 2.68 -13.88 12.59
C GLU A 12 1.58 -13.25 13.47
N ASP A 13 1.17 -11.99 13.22
CA ASP A 13 0.18 -11.28 14.03
C ASP A 13 -1.26 -11.29 13.47
N VAL A 14 -1.47 -11.47 12.16
CA VAL A 14 -2.81 -11.71 11.57
C VAL A 14 -3.32 -13.10 11.92
N VAL A 15 -2.44 -14.07 12.14
CA VAL A 15 -2.83 -15.36 12.74
C VAL A 15 -3.41 -15.15 14.15
N LEU A 16 -3.05 -14.06 14.85
CA LEU A 16 -3.65 -13.68 16.13
C LEU A 16 -4.93 -12.83 15.98
N SER A 17 -5.09 -12.07 14.89
CA SER A 17 -6.27 -11.20 14.66
C SER A 17 -7.42 -11.85 13.87
N ARG A 18 -7.18 -12.97 13.16
CA ARG A 18 -8.18 -13.68 12.31
C ARG A 18 -9.32 -14.36 13.08
N ARG A 19 -9.45 -14.14 14.39
CA ARG A 19 -10.60 -14.65 15.15
C ARG A 19 -11.89 -13.88 14.91
N ASP A 20 -11.86 -12.70 14.29
CA ASP A 20 -13.06 -11.92 14.01
C ASP A 20 -13.15 -11.51 12.53
N GLU A 21 -14.22 -11.97 11.86
CA GLU A 21 -14.75 -11.30 10.67
C GLU A 21 -15.18 -9.87 11.08
N GLY A 22 -14.32 -8.88 10.83
CA GLY A 22 -14.56 -7.50 11.27
C GLY A 22 -13.45 -6.54 10.87
N ASN A 23 -13.70 -5.24 11.06
CA ASN A 23 -12.63 -4.24 11.03
C ASN A 23 -11.58 -4.63 12.08
N PHE A 24 -10.31 -4.57 11.73
CA PHE A 24 -9.25 -4.93 12.67
C PHE A 24 -8.25 -3.80 12.84
N ASN A 25 -7.65 -3.76 14.04
CA ASN A 25 -6.57 -2.85 14.37
C ASN A 25 -5.36 -3.69 14.76
N LEU A 26 -4.22 -3.40 14.13
CA LEU A 26 -2.94 -4.01 14.45
C LEU A 26 -2.02 -2.89 14.95
N SER A 27 -1.32 -3.13 16.05
CA SER A 27 -0.30 -2.22 16.57
C SER A 27 0.98 -2.98 16.81
N LEU A 28 2.04 -2.55 16.13
CA LEU A 28 3.37 -3.15 16.17
C LEU A 28 4.31 -2.12 16.76
N LYS A 29 5.13 -2.54 17.71
CA LYS A 29 6.13 -1.67 18.32
C LYS A 29 7.40 -2.47 18.56
N ASN A 30 8.52 -1.89 18.16
CA ASN A 30 9.84 -2.38 18.50
C ASN A 30 10.72 -1.22 18.97
N GLU A 31 12.01 -1.49 19.12
CA GLU A 31 13.01 -0.52 19.56
C GLU A 31 13.30 0.61 18.54
N VAL A 32 12.84 0.46 17.30
CA VAL A 32 13.08 1.40 16.18
C VAL A 32 11.83 2.20 15.81
N GLY A 33 10.65 1.78 16.23
CA GLY A 33 9.45 2.54 15.95
C GLY A 33 8.16 1.79 16.23
N ASN A 34 7.07 2.43 15.83
CA ASN A 34 5.74 1.90 15.94
C ASN A 34 5.00 2.00 14.62
N ILE A 35 4.16 1.01 14.36
CA ILE A 35 3.21 0.97 13.25
C ILE A 35 1.83 0.70 13.85
N GLN A 36 0.82 1.46 13.43
CA GLN A 36 -0.58 1.17 13.72
C GLN A 36 -1.31 1.06 12.38
N LEU A 37 -1.95 -0.07 12.17
CA LEU A 37 -2.73 -0.37 10.98
C LEU A 37 -4.18 -0.54 11.38
N HIS A 38 -5.04 0.30 10.82
CA HIS A 38 -6.49 0.21 10.97
C HIS A 38 -7.09 -0.26 9.65
N VAL A 39 -7.79 -1.38 9.63
CA VAL A 39 -8.44 -1.91 8.44
C VAL A 39 -9.94 -1.83 8.59
N LYS A 40 -10.58 -1.14 7.64
CA LYS A 40 -12.02 -1.08 7.49
C LYS A 40 -12.43 -1.91 6.29
N ASN A 41 -13.13 -3.01 6.55
CA ASN A 41 -13.72 -3.82 5.49
C ASN A 41 -14.98 -3.13 4.97
N MET A 42 -15.02 -2.89 3.66
CA MET A 42 -16.20 -2.47 2.93
C MET A 42 -16.58 -3.61 1.98
N LYS A 43 -17.85 -3.66 1.54
CA LYS A 43 -18.42 -4.76 0.74
C LYS A 43 -17.41 -5.43 -0.21
N GLU A 44 -16.76 -4.62 -1.04
CA GLU A 44 -15.92 -5.11 -2.13
C GLU A 44 -14.43 -4.78 -1.99
N ILE A 45 -14.06 -3.94 -1.02
CA ILE A 45 -12.70 -3.45 -0.80
C ILE A 45 -12.41 -3.32 0.68
N SER A 46 -11.15 -3.50 1.07
CA SER A 46 -10.68 -3.17 2.43
C SER A 46 -9.83 -1.91 2.36
N ILE A 47 -10.26 -0.87 3.08
CA ILE A 47 -9.48 0.36 3.20
C ILE A 47 -8.64 0.24 4.46
N TYR A 48 -7.34 0.46 4.33
CA TYR A 48 -6.44 0.52 5.46
C TYR A 48 -5.96 1.95 5.69
N LYS A 49 -5.71 2.26 6.96
CA LYS A 49 -5.05 3.48 7.40
C LYS A 49 -3.84 3.09 8.23
N TRP A 50 -2.69 3.50 7.75
CA TRP A 50 -1.39 3.25 8.34
C TRP A 50 -0.91 4.49 9.07
N HIS A 51 -0.44 4.32 10.30
CA HIS A 51 0.30 5.30 11.06
C HIS A 51 1.66 4.73 11.43
N SER A 52 2.74 5.48 11.21
CA SER A 52 4.05 5.07 11.68
C SER A 52 4.94 6.22 12.10
N HIS A 53 5.83 5.89 13.03
CA HIS A 53 6.92 6.74 13.44
C HIS A 53 8.14 5.88 13.75
N PHE A 54 9.28 6.27 13.20
CA PHE A 54 10.54 5.54 13.36
C PHE A 54 11.63 6.46 13.88
N SER A 55 12.39 5.99 14.87
CA SER A 55 13.53 6.72 15.43
C SER A 55 14.76 6.70 14.51
N GLU A 56 14.76 5.83 13.49
CA GLU A 56 15.81 5.76 12.47
C GLU A 56 15.20 5.47 11.09
N SER A 57 15.97 5.71 10.03
CA SER A 57 15.51 5.44 8.66
C SER A 57 15.26 3.93 8.47
N THR A 58 14.04 3.60 8.08
CA THR A 58 13.51 2.23 8.12
C THR A 58 13.00 1.81 6.75
N GLN A 59 13.32 0.58 6.36
CA GLN A 59 12.76 -0.06 5.18
C GLN A 59 11.78 -1.15 5.56
N ILE A 60 10.60 -1.10 4.96
CA ILE A 60 9.56 -2.10 5.13
C ILE A 60 9.39 -2.82 3.79
N TYR A 61 9.72 -4.10 3.78
CA TYR A 61 9.63 -4.96 2.60
C TYR A 61 8.24 -5.59 2.51
N GLY A 62 7.72 -5.71 1.30
CA GLY A 62 6.46 -6.37 1.02
C GLY A 62 6.44 -6.99 -0.36
N ASN A 63 5.61 -8.02 -0.54
CA ASN A 63 5.50 -8.72 -1.81
C ASN A 63 4.13 -8.45 -2.43
N ALA A 64 4.10 -8.12 -3.71
CA ALA A 64 2.87 -8.17 -4.48
C ALA A 64 2.66 -9.61 -4.96
N SER A 65 2.01 -10.47 -4.18
CA SER A 65 1.82 -11.88 -4.54
C SER A 65 0.90 -12.10 -5.75
N VAL A 66 0.15 -11.08 -6.17
CA VAL A 66 -0.74 -11.11 -7.33
C VAL A 66 -0.70 -9.77 -8.07
N PRO A 67 -0.96 -9.78 -9.40
CA PRO A 67 -1.23 -8.55 -10.13
C PRO A 67 -2.34 -7.75 -9.46
N SER A 68 -2.09 -6.47 -9.21
CA SER A 68 -2.96 -5.63 -8.39
C SER A 68 -2.92 -4.16 -8.78
N VAL A 69 -3.99 -3.46 -8.45
CA VAL A 69 -4.07 -2.00 -8.49
C VAL A 69 -4.07 -1.50 -7.05
N ARG A 70 -3.14 -0.62 -6.74
CA ARG A 70 -2.93 -0.09 -5.39
C ARG A 70 -3.16 1.42 -5.37
N PHE A 71 -3.96 1.85 -4.41
CA PHE A 71 -4.33 3.24 -4.22
C PHE A 71 -3.71 3.73 -2.92
N TYR A 72 -2.98 4.83 -2.99
CA TYR A 72 -2.28 5.41 -1.85
C TYR A 72 -2.55 6.90 -1.75
N ALA A 73 -3.00 7.34 -0.59
CA ALA A 73 -3.09 8.73 -0.20
C ALA A 73 -2.13 8.98 0.95
N LEU A 74 -1.07 9.76 0.73
CA LEU A 74 -0.19 10.18 1.82
C LEU A 74 -0.84 11.38 2.53
N ASN A 75 -1.45 11.11 3.69
CA ASN A 75 -2.23 12.07 4.45
C ASN A 75 -1.34 13.00 5.30
N GLN A 76 -0.24 12.48 5.82
CA GLN A 76 0.69 13.23 6.66
C GLN A 76 2.10 12.67 6.49
N SER A 77 3.07 13.53 6.20
CA SER A 77 4.51 13.23 6.26
C SER A 77 5.27 14.49 5.85
N ASN A 78 6.34 14.82 6.57
CA ASN A 78 7.20 15.95 6.22
C ASN A 78 8.17 15.61 5.09
N SER A 79 8.60 14.35 5.00
CA SER A 79 9.67 13.92 4.09
C SER A 79 9.18 13.14 2.87
N GLY A 80 7.91 12.75 2.86
CA GLY A 80 7.38 11.75 1.93
C GLY A 80 7.80 10.33 2.30
N VAL A 81 7.23 9.37 1.56
CA VAL A 81 7.59 7.94 1.63
C VAL A 81 8.07 7.52 0.24
N GLN A 82 9.25 6.93 0.16
CA GLN A 82 9.77 6.42 -1.10
C GLN A 82 9.41 4.95 -1.25
N MET A 83 8.74 4.60 -2.33
CA MET A 83 8.41 3.24 -2.71
C MET A 83 9.36 2.79 -3.82
N LYS A 84 9.97 1.63 -3.64
CA LYS A 84 10.83 0.99 -4.63
C LYS A 84 10.38 -0.42 -4.93
N MET A 85 10.15 -0.69 -6.21
CA MET A 85 9.95 -2.01 -6.81
C MET A 85 10.83 -2.12 -8.06
N LYS A 86 10.81 -3.25 -8.77
CA LYS A 86 11.75 -3.49 -9.88
C LYS A 86 11.65 -2.42 -10.98
N LYS A 87 10.44 -1.98 -11.31
CA LYS A 87 10.16 -0.94 -12.33
C LYS A 87 9.68 0.40 -11.75
N ILE A 88 9.54 0.49 -10.43
CA ILE A 88 8.93 1.66 -9.77
C ILE A 88 9.94 2.26 -8.78
N ASP A 89 10.27 3.53 -8.95
CA ASP A 89 10.96 4.35 -7.94
C ASP A 89 10.18 5.66 -7.79
N LEU A 90 9.27 5.69 -6.81
CA LEU A 90 8.33 6.78 -6.60
C LEU A 90 8.52 7.37 -5.19
N THR A 91 8.48 8.69 -5.06
CA THR A 91 8.32 9.35 -3.77
C THR A 91 6.90 9.89 -3.62
N MET A 92 6.11 9.27 -2.76
CA MET A 92 4.80 9.76 -2.37
C MET A 92 4.98 10.98 -1.46
N LYS A 93 4.34 12.11 -1.80
CA LYS A 93 4.34 13.33 -0.96
C LYS A 93 2.96 13.58 -0.37
N GLN A 94 2.93 14.30 0.74
CA GLN A 94 1.68 14.67 1.38
C GLN A 94 0.74 15.39 0.39
N GLY A 95 -0.53 15.02 0.42
CA GLY A 95 -1.55 15.56 -0.48
C GLY A 95 -1.59 14.90 -1.87
N MET A 96 -0.68 13.98 -2.17
CA MET A 96 -0.74 13.19 -3.40
C MET A 96 -1.66 11.98 -3.23
N PHE A 97 -2.44 11.71 -4.27
CA PHE A 97 -3.14 10.45 -4.49
C PHE A 97 -2.43 9.70 -5.62
N ASN A 98 -1.85 8.55 -5.31
CA ASN A 98 -1.10 7.74 -6.25
C ASN A 98 -1.87 6.45 -6.54
N VAL A 99 -1.94 6.09 -7.81
CA VAL A 99 -2.46 4.81 -8.26
C VAL A 99 -1.34 4.06 -8.94
N LEU A 100 -1.08 2.85 -8.47
CA LEU A 100 -0.01 2.00 -8.96
C LEU A 100 -0.60 0.71 -9.50
N PHE A 101 -0.20 0.39 -10.73
CA PHE A 101 -0.55 -0.87 -11.37
C PHE A 101 0.65 -1.79 -11.32
N ILE A 102 0.44 -2.95 -10.72
CA ILE A 102 1.46 -3.98 -10.55
C ILE A 102 1.01 -5.18 -11.37
N ASP A 103 1.74 -5.47 -12.44
CA ASP A 103 1.35 -6.47 -13.44
C ASP A 103 1.85 -7.88 -13.15
N MET A 104 2.83 -8.02 -12.27
CA MET A 104 3.48 -9.29 -11.96
C MET A 104 3.84 -9.37 -10.49
N GLU A 105 4.11 -10.59 -10.02
CA GLU A 105 4.65 -10.77 -8.69
C GLU A 105 6.03 -10.12 -8.58
N GLU A 106 6.15 -9.17 -7.65
CA GLU A 106 7.40 -8.47 -7.40
C GLU A 106 7.56 -8.13 -5.92
N GLU A 107 8.82 -8.19 -5.48
CA GLU A 107 9.22 -7.69 -4.17
C GLU A 107 9.46 -6.18 -4.26
N GLY A 108 9.00 -5.48 -3.22
CA GLY A 108 9.20 -4.05 -3.07
C GLY A 108 9.54 -3.67 -1.65
N HIS A 109 9.91 -2.41 -1.45
CA HIS A 109 9.99 -1.83 -0.13
C HIS A 109 9.59 -0.37 -0.12
N ASP A 110 9.04 0.04 1.02
CA ASP A 110 8.82 1.43 1.37
C ASP A 110 9.96 1.90 2.29
N LEU A 111 10.50 3.07 2.00
CA LEU A 111 11.54 3.73 2.77
C LEU A 111 10.93 4.91 3.53
N PHE A 112 10.99 4.81 4.85
CA PHE A 112 10.56 5.83 5.79
C PHE A 112 11.77 6.57 6.35
N ARG A 113 11.69 7.89 6.39
CA ARG A 113 12.73 8.74 6.99
C ARG A 113 12.62 8.75 8.50
N GLU A 114 13.78 8.85 9.15
CA GLU A 114 13.86 8.98 10.60
C GLU A 114 13.09 10.20 11.11
N ASN A 115 12.49 10.05 12.28
CA ASN A 115 11.73 11.07 12.99
C ASN A 115 10.53 11.66 12.21
N ASP A 116 10.16 11.09 11.07
CA ASP A 116 8.95 11.48 10.36
C ASP A 116 7.74 10.76 10.95
N HIS A 117 6.61 11.46 11.02
CA HIS A 117 5.34 10.87 11.38
C HIS A 117 4.53 10.69 10.10
N THR A 118 4.40 9.44 9.69
CA THR A 118 3.76 9.08 8.42
C THR A 118 2.36 8.58 8.66
N VAL A 119 1.39 9.15 7.96
CA VAL A 119 0.03 8.61 7.86
C VAL A 119 -0.32 8.47 6.39
N PHE A 120 -0.57 7.25 5.94
CA PHE A 120 -1.15 7.03 4.62
C PHE A 120 -2.37 6.13 4.71
N SER A 121 -3.34 6.39 3.84
CA SER A 121 -4.53 5.59 3.67
C SER A 121 -4.51 4.98 2.29
N GLY A 122 -5.02 3.77 2.16
CA GLY A 122 -5.03 3.12 0.87
C GLY A 122 -5.93 1.91 0.84
N PHE A 123 -6.02 1.34 -0.34
CA PHE A 123 -6.58 0.02 -0.55
C PHE A 123 -5.86 -0.62 -1.73
N PHE A 124 -5.87 -1.94 -1.79
CA PHE A 124 -5.39 -2.67 -2.95
C PHE A 124 -6.47 -3.65 -3.37
N VAL A 125 -6.54 -3.91 -4.67
CA VAL A 125 -7.44 -4.88 -5.29
C VAL A 125 -6.65 -5.66 -6.33
N SER A 126 -6.96 -6.94 -6.51
CA SER A 126 -6.38 -7.69 -7.64
C SER A 126 -6.81 -7.07 -8.97
N SER A 127 -6.02 -7.27 -10.03
CA SER A 127 -6.34 -6.72 -11.35
C SER A 127 -7.72 -7.18 -11.83
N ASP A 128 -8.09 -8.44 -11.64
CA ASP A 128 -9.41 -8.98 -11.99
C ASP A 128 -10.54 -8.28 -11.21
N ARG A 129 -10.32 -8.04 -9.90
CA ARG A 129 -11.29 -7.34 -9.07
C ARG A 129 -11.40 -5.87 -9.46
N PHE A 130 -10.30 -5.23 -9.84
CA PHE A 130 -10.32 -3.87 -10.35
C PHE A 130 -11.12 -3.76 -11.65
N LEU A 131 -10.94 -4.68 -12.60
CA LEU A 131 -11.74 -4.71 -13.83
C LEU A 131 -13.24 -4.87 -13.54
N HIS A 132 -13.59 -5.74 -12.59
CA HIS A 132 -14.98 -5.87 -12.13
C HIS A 132 -15.53 -4.57 -11.52
N LEU A 133 -14.75 -3.91 -10.65
CA LEU A 133 -15.12 -2.63 -10.05
C LEU A 133 -15.28 -1.54 -11.11
N ALA A 134 -14.41 -1.49 -12.11
CA ALA A 134 -14.49 -0.53 -13.20
C ALA A 134 -15.73 -0.71 -14.08
N ASN A 135 -16.17 -1.96 -14.28
CA ASN A 135 -17.41 -2.24 -15.00
C ASN A 135 -18.67 -1.95 -14.16
N THR A 136 -18.57 -2.09 -12.83
CA THR A 136 -19.71 -1.93 -11.91
C THR A 136 -19.91 -0.47 -11.49
N TYR A 137 -18.82 0.28 -11.33
CA TYR A 137 -18.79 1.69 -10.91
C TYR A 137 -17.91 2.52 -11.88
N PRO A 138 -18.29 2.63 -13.16
CA PRO A 138 -17.49 3.33 -14.17
C PRO A 138 -17.26 4.80 -13.83
N GLU A 139 -18.22 5.46 -13.17
CA GLU A 139 -18.12 6.85 -12.72
C GLU A 139 -16.96 7.10 -11.75
N VAL A 140 -16.47 6.05 -11.08
CA VAL A 140 -15.36 6.11 -10.14
C VAL A 140 -14.04 5.70 -10.80
N PHE A 141 -14.05 4.63 -11.59
CA PHE A 141 -12.82 3.92 -11.98
C PHE A 141 -12.48 3.98 -13.47
N GLU A 142 -13.38 4.41 -14.35
CA GLU A 142 -13.16 4.38 -15.81
C GLU A 142 -11.95 5.22 -16.22
N SER A 143 -11.80 6.42 -15.64
CA SER A 143 -10.66 7.31 -15.95
C SER A 143 -9.32 6.67 -15.60
N ILE A 144 -9.28 5.93 -14.49
CA ILE A 144 -8.09 5.24 -13.97
C ILE A 144 -7.77 4.02 -14.85
N LEU A 145 -8.80 3.25 -15.24
CA LEU A 145 -8.67 2.13 -16.17
C LEU A 145 -8.14 2.58 -17.54
N ASN A 146 -8.68 3.67 -18.08
CA ASN A 146 -8.26 4.24 -19.35
C ASN A 146 -6.81 4.75 -19.32
N GLN A 147 -6.39 5.36 -18.20
CA GLN A 147 -4.99 5.76 -18.02
C GLN A 147 -4.07 4.54 -18.07
N TYR A 148 -4.36 3.49 -17.32
CA TYR A 148 -3.55 2.28 -17.31
C TYR A 148 -3.45 1.59 -18.67
N GLN A 149 -4.56 1.47 -19.39
CA GLN A 149 -4.55 0.86 -20.73
C GLN A 149 -3.68 1.66 -21.71
N ARG A 150 -3.67 3.00 -21.61
CA ARG A 150 -2.77 3.83 -22.41
C ARG A 150 -1.30 3.62 -22.04
N ASP A 151 -0.99 3.57 -20.75
CA ASP A 151 0.38 3.43 -20.28
C ASP A 151 0.96 2.04 -20.60
N LYS A 152 0.15 0.98 -20.57
CA LYS A 152 0.53 -0.36 -21.05
C LYS A 152 0.87 -0.39 -22.53
N ASN A 153 0.13 0.34 -23.35
CA ASN A 153 0.38 0.40 -24.78
C ASN A 153 1.70 1.12 -25.13
N LEU A 154 2.28 1.89 -24.18
CA LEU A 154 3.57 2.56 -24.35
C LEU A 154 4.78 1.69 -23.98
N GLU A 155 4.60 0.58 -23.25
CA GLU A 155 5.70 -0.37 -22.96
C GLU A 155 6.03 -1.32 -24.15
N VAL A 156 5.32 -1.22 -25.29
CA VAL A 156 5.46 -2.10 -26.48
C VAL A 156 6.13 -1.39 -27.69
N LEU A 157 6.94 -0.35 -27.48
CA LEU A 157 7.70 0.31 -28.55
C LEU A 157 9.21 0.22 -28.37
#